data_AF-A0A183C717-F1
#
_entry.id   AF-A0A183C717-F1
#
_cell.length_a   1.000
_cell.length_b   1.000
_cell.length_c   1.000
_cell.angle_alpha   90.00
_cell.angle_beta   90.00
_cell.angle_gamma   90.00
#
_symmetry.space_group_name_H-M   'P 1'
#
loop_
_entity.id
_entity.type
_entity.pdbx_description
1 polymer ?
#
loop_
_entity_poly.entity_id
_entity_poly.type
_entity_poly.pdbx_seq_one_letter_code
_entity_poly.pdbx_strand_id
1 'polypeptide(L)'
;MPKKSYFACIFPWLLTIFIQNLCFCGAEQRPSPRPIVLLPSFFHWEATNRIFVSPTPISGEEESVDISVRVQGENENGQKNELFFERQKSTRGICAFKVFIPKKDPSGGLLNNFYIKVEVSGHRLFDSVLAGTSDLRQMFIQTDKVFYRPGERVNVRALPLTSNGLLYTGPIQFQLLDQKSFRIFNKTSGSKSAQTDGTNNDHRKEKTEGFLAEHFDLPKFLRFGEWKIVAFAVEHTGQREMVTSNRFQRSINVREYIAPKFHVFLDLVETITTMSVKSVVSARFAHGMPVSGELTLRCSSPNALNISEGPSNGDQSAAFLHSQKKLLSTEIIAGIWSGKLDLSNCLGENRRSSRILISAEVFERGTLQAAKTQRDFDPFWSAFELLRPLSSLQFVINGRAEMVAQCISEDKALNGLNQSSFHKLGTMAELEIKPGCIVYIIRARRELPNGNFSIAESLIIPSLNGTKALDFSLIADQTPQNRVDYFEGEVLEARVPSGSDLNYAMICNGGRDIILVEKVGQDGRILIPISARMRSGPCVLYVFGKENEFVLDMRLFFVHTERCPDQRVNFHIVYGKVQIAL
;
A
#
# COMPACT_ATOMS: atom_id res chain seq x y z
N MET A 1 1.96 -8.95 -24.76
CA MET A 1 1.08 -10.01 -24.23
C MET A 1 -0.11 -9.37 -23.53
N PRO A 2 -1.36 -9.77 -23.81
CA PRO A 2 -2.48 -9.28 -23.04
C PRO A 2 -2.37 -9.86 -21.63
N LYS A 3 -2.25 -8.98 -20.63
CA LYS A 3 -2.46 -9.37 -19.23
C LYS A 3 -3.91 -9.80 -19.11
N LYS A 4 -4.17 -11.11 -19.24
CA LYS A 4 -5.39 -11.71 -18.73
C LYS A 4 -5.32 -11.56 -17.21
N SER A 5 -6.00 -10.55 -16.68
CA SER A 5 -6.32 -10.47 -15.26
C SER A 5 -7.29 -11.60 -14.96
N TYR A 6 -6.76 -12.73 -14.51
CA TYR A 6 -7.58 -13.77 -13.89
C TYR A 6 -7.97 -13.26 -12.49
N PHE A 7 -9.13 -12.63 -12.40
CA PHE A 7 -9.87 -12.56 -11.14
C PHE A 7 -10.46 -13.97 -10.91
N ALA A 8 -9.73 -14.79 -10.16
CA ALA A 8 -10.28 -16.02 -9.62
C ALA A 8 -11.09 -15.66 -8.36
N CYS A 9 -12.39 -15.39 -8.56
CA CYS A 9 -13.39 -15.56 -7.51
C CYS A 9 -13.45 -17.05 -7.18
N ILE A 10 -12.84 -17.45 -6.06
CA ILE A 10 -13.09 -18.76 -5.47
C ILE A 10 -14.24 -18.59 -4.48
N PHE A 11 -15.45 -18.76 -4.98
CA PHE A 11 -16.61 -19.19 -4.20
C PHE A 11 -17.30 -20.29 -4.99
N PRO A 12 -17.21 -21.54 -4.51
CA PRO A 12 -18.36 -22.42 -4.51
C PRO A 12 -18.61 -22.81 -3.04
N TRP A 13 -19.82 -22.85 -2.50
CA TRP A 13 -20.95 -23.66 -2.93
C TRP A 13 -22.28 -23.01 -2.44
N LEU A 14 -23.24 -22.89 -3.36
CA LEU A 14 -24.71 -22.84 -3.17
C LEU A 14 -25.19 -24.22 -3.68
N LEU A 15 -26.25 -24.91 -3.25
CA LEU A 15 -27.43 -24.68 -2.42
C LEU A 15 -28.13 -26.08 -2.34
N THR A 16 -28.78 -26.44 -1.24
CA THR A 16 -30.11 -27.10 -1.36
C THR A 16 -30.96 -26.79 -0.14
N ILE A 17 -32.06 -26.10 -0.40
CA ILE A 17 -33.12 -25.75 0.54
C ILE A 17 -34.15 -26.88 0.53
N PHE A 18 -34.56 -27.32 1.71
CA PHE A 18 -35.84 -28.00 1.93
C PHE A 18 -36.30 -27.64 3.34
N ILE A 19 -37.18 -26.65 3.52
CA ILE A 19 -38.00 -26.54 4.73
C ILE A 19 -39.40 -26.06 4.36
N GLN A 20 -40.37 -26.91 4.70
CA GLN A 20 -41.79 -26.68 4.69
C GLN A 20 -42.19 -25.55 5.64
N ASN A 21 -43.17 -24.77 5.20
CA ASN A 21 -43.93 -23.83 6.03
C ASN A 21 -44.52 -24.53 7.26
N LEU A 22 -44.08 -24.13 8.45
CA LEU A 22 -44.85 -24.24 9.68
C LEU A 22 -44.88 -22.85 10.32
N CYS A 23 -46.05 -22.21 10.21
CA CYS A 23 -46.40 -21.02 10.96
C CYS A 23 -46.30 -21.32 12.46
N PHE A 24 -45.30 -20.75 13.12
CA PHE A 24 -45.37 -20.44 14.55
C PHE A 24 -45.57 -18.93 14.68
N CYS A 25 -46.79 -18.51 15.04
CA CYS A 25 -47.03 -17.22 15.68
C CYS A 25 -46.42 -17.27 17.09
N GLY A 26 -45.09 -17.16 17.17
CA GLY A 26 -44.40 -16.76 18.39
C GLY A 26 -44.27 -15.25 18.37
N ALA A 27 -44.65 -14.57 19.44
CA ALA A 27 -44.43 -13.14 19.61
C ALA A 27 -42.98 -12.79 19.24
N GLU A 28 -42.81 -11.93 18.24
CA GLU A 28 -41.52 -11.50 17.71
C GLU A 28 -40.82 -10.66 18.79
N GLN A 29 -40.07 -11.33 19.67
CA GLN A 29 -39.24 -10.65 20.67
C GLN A 29 -38.23 -9.79 19.90
N ARG A 30 -38.36 -8.46 20.03
CA ARG A 30 -37.40 -7.52 19.47
C ARG A 30 -36.00 -7.97 19.86
N PRO A 31 -35.06 -8.12 18.90
CA PRO A 31 -33.72 -8.59 19.20
C PRO A 31 -33.07 -7.63 20.20
N SER A 32 -32.73 -8.17 21.38
CA SER A 32 -32.09 -7.38 22.44
C SER A 32 -30.84 -6.66 21.90
N PRO A 33 -30.54 -5.44 22.36
CA PRO A 33 -29.25 -4.80 22.10
C PRO A 33 -28.10 -5.78 22.34
N ARG A 34 -27.05 -5.75 21.51
CA ARG A 34 -25.88 -6.61 21.66
C ARG A 34 -24.63 -5.72 21.73
N PRO A 35 -23.68 -6.02 22.62
CA PRO A 35 -22.43 -5.30 22.68
C PRO A 35 -21.64 -5.49 21.40
N ILE A 36 -20.83 -4.48 21.06
CA ILE A 36 -19.95 -4.52 19.89
C ILE A 36 -18.52 -4.69 20.40
N VAL A 37 -17.83 -5.71 19.91
CA VAL A 37 -16.43 -5.98 20.25
C VAL A 37 -15.58 -5.70 19.02
N LEU A 38 -14.64 -4.76 19.15
CA LEU A 38 -13.64 -4.47 18.12
C LEU A 38 -12.32 -5.12 18.53
N LEU A 39 -11.81 -5.97 17.64
CA LEU A 39 -10.56 -6.71 17.80
C LEU A 39 -9.58 -6.36 16.68
N PRO A 40 -8.27 -6.42 16.93
CA PRO A 40 -7.30 -6.47 15.85
C PRO A 40 -7.43 -7.79 15.09
N SER A 41 -6.96 -7.83 13.84
CA SER A 41 -6.96 -9.08 13.06
C SER A 41 -5.96 -10.12 13.60
N PHE A 42 -4.92 -9.67 14.31
CA PHE A 42 -3.89 -10.51 14.91
C PHE A 42 -3.43 -9.87 16.22
N PHE A 43 -2.92 -10.69 17.15
CA PHE A 43 -2.18 -10.17 18.28
C PHE A 43 -0.69 -10.08 17.97
N HIS A 44 -0.10 -8.94 18.29
CA HIS A 44 1.34 -8.74 18.22
C HIS A 44 2.00 -9.25 19.50
N TRP A 45 2.94 -10.18 19.36
CA TRP A 45 3.74 -10.68 20.47
C TRP A 45 4.68 -9.61 21.00
N GLU A 46 4.95 -9.66 22.30
CA GLU A 46 5.80 -8.71 23.03
C GLU A 46 5.34 -7.25 22.87
N ALA A 47 4.04 -7.08 22.61
CA ALA A 47 3.43 -5.78 22.37
C ALA A 47 2.09 -5.66 23.11
N THR A 48 1.71 -4.41 23.36
CA THR A 48 0.41 -4.07 23.94
C THR A 48 -0.63 -3.97 22.84
N ASN A 49 -1.54 -4.92 22.84
CA ASN A 49 -2.71 -4.99 21.98
C ASN A 49 -3.89 -4.27 22.65
N ARG A 50 -4.92 -3.93 21.87
CA ARG A 50 -6.12 -3.25 22.39
C ARG A 50 -7.38 -3.97 21.94
N ILE A 51 -8.28 -4.17 22.88
CA ILE A 51 -9.63 -4.70 22.65
C ILE A 51 -10.61 -3.61 23.06
N PHE A 52 -11.55 -3.27 22.19
CA PHE A 52 -12.58 -2.29 22.52
C PHE A 52 -13.93 -2.97 22.63
N VAL A 53 -14.68 -2.62 23.67
CA VAL A 53 -16.03 -3.15 23.92
C VAL A 53 -16.96 -1.97 24.07
N SER A 54 -17.95 -1.87 23.19
CA SER A 54 -19.06 -0.93 23.33
C SER A 54 -20.22 -1.66 24.02
N PRO A 55 -20.46 -1.43 25.32
CA PRO A 55 -21.58 -2.04 26.03
C PRO A 55 -22.89 -1.40 25.56
N THR A 56 -23.95 -2.19 25.49
CA THR A 56 -25.29 -1.68 25.24
C THR A 56 -26.18 -2.10 26.41
N PRO A 57 -26.71 -1.15 27.21
CA PRO A 57 -27.56 -1.49 28.34
C PRO A 57 -28.85 -2.17 27.88
N ILE A 58 -29.36 -3.12 28.69
CA ILE A 58 -30.51 -3.96 28.35
C ILE A 58 -31.82 -3.30 28.81
N SER A 59 -31.77 -2.63 29.96
CA SER A 59 -32.79 -1.76 30.51
C SER A 59 -32.49 -0.32 30.05
N GLY A 60 -33.50 0.47 29.71
CA GLY A 60 -33.33 1.89 29.34
C GLY A 60 -32.88 2.79 30.50
N GLU A 61 -32.53 2.21 31.65
CA GLU A 61 -32.05 2.91 32.84
C GLU A 61 -30.51 2.97 32.85
N GLU A 62 -29.95 3.93 33.60
CA GLU A 62 -28.50 4.13 33.77
C GLU A 62 -27.84 3.03 34.64
N GLU A 63 -28.06 1.77 34.29
CA GLU A 63 -27.40 0.66 34.95
C GLU A 63 -25.97 0.51 34.44
N SER A 64 -25.00 0.59 35.35
CA SER A 64 -23.62 0.23 35.05
C SER A 64 -23.55 -1.23 34.62
N VAL A 65 -22.95 -1.49 33.48
CA VAL A 65 -22.75 -2.84 32.95
C VAL A 65 -21.35 -3.32 33.34
N ASP A 66 -21.26 -4.52 33.92
CA ASP A 66 -19.98 -5.16 34.16
C ASP A 66 -19.51 -5.86 32.88
N ILE A 67 -18.29 -5.56 32.47
CA ILE A 67 -17.62 -6.15 31.31
C ILE A 67 -16.42 -6.92 31.84
N SER A 68 -16.25 -8.16 31.42
CA SER A 68 -15.04 -8.92 31.69
C SER A 68 -14.44 -9.50 30.41
N VAL A 69 -13.14 -9.30 30.26
CA VAL A 69 -12.37 -9.76 29.10
C VAL A 69 -11.34 -10.77 29.59
N ARG A 70 -11.36 -11.96 29.00
CA ARG A 70 -10.37 -13.01 29.20
C ARG A 70 -9.65 -13.30 27.89
N VAL A 71 -8.33 -13.43 27.96
CA VAL A 71 -7.51 -13.91 26.84
C VAL A 71 -6.72 -15.12 27.31
N GLN A 72 -6.87 -16.23 26.61
CA GLN A 72 -6.12 -17.46 26.86
C GLN A 72 -5.23 -17.78 25.67
N GLY A 73 -3.95 -18.04 25.92
CA GLY A 73 -2.99 -18.48 24.90
C GLY A 73 -2.88 -19.99 24.87
N GLU A 74 -2.90 -20.56 23.68
CA GLU A 74 -2.66 -21.99 23.44
C GLU A 74 -1.23 -22.22 22.98
N ASN A 75 -0.53 -23.10 23.70
CA ASN A 75 0.82 -23.53 23.34
C ASN A 75 0.80 -24.68 22.31
N GLU A 76 1.98 -25.08 21.82
CA GLU A 76 2.12 -26.17 20.84
C GLU A 76 1.57 -27.52 21.32
N ASN A 77 1.47 -27.73 22.64
CA ASN A 77 0.91 -28.94 23.24
C ASN A 77 -0.63 -28.88 23.39
N GLY A 78 -1.28 -27.80 22.91
CA GLY A 78 -2.72 -27.58 23.04
C GLY A 78 -3.17 -27.15 24.45
N GLN A 79 -2.24 -26.85 25.36
CA GLN A 79 -2.57 -26.36 26.69
C GLN A 79 -2.90 -24.87 26.62
N LYS A 80 -4.03 -24.49 27.23
CA LYS A 80 -4.51 -23.11 27.28
C LYS A 80 -4.20 -22.48 28.62
N ASN A 81 -3.40 -21.43 28.60
CA ASN A 81 -3.04 -20.65 29.79
C ASN A 81 -3.74 -19.29 29.75
N GLU A 82 -4.32 -18.87 30.87
CA GLU A 82 -4.88 -17.52 30.98
C GLU A 82 -3.73 -16.50 30.99
N LEU A 83 -3.75 -15.60 30.00
CA LEU A 83 -2.73 -14.57 29.83
C LEU A 83 -3.21 -13.22 30.37
N PHE A 84 -4.52 -13.00 30.33
CA PHE A 84 -5.12 -11.74 30.70
C PHE A 84 -6.54 -11.96 31.20
N PHE A 85 -6.87 -11.30 32.31
CA PHE A 85 -8.22 -11.15 32.81
C PHE A 85 -8.37 -9.75 33.41
N GLU A 86 -9.36 -9.01 32.91
CA GLU A 86 -9.72 -7.72 33.48
C GLU A 86 -11.25 -7.61 33.51
N ARG A 87 -11.78 -7.02 34.58
CA ARG A 87 -13.19 -6.69 34.73
C ARG A 87 -13.32 -5.19 34.99
N GLN A 88 -14.17 -4.54 34.21
CA GLN A 88 -14.43 -3.11 34.29
C GLN A 88 -15.94 -2.85 34.35
N LYS A 89 -16.35 -1.91 35.18
CA LYS A 89 -17.71 -1.37 35.17
C LYS A 89 -17.81 -0.22 34.18
N SER A 90 -18.85 -0.19 33.36
CA SER A 90 -19.10 0.89 32.41
C SER A 90 -20.54 1.39 32.53
N THR A 91 -20.73 2.67 32.78
CA THR A 91 -22.07 3.30 32.87
C THR A 91 -22.60 3.75 31.52
N ARG A 92 -21.72 4.18 30.60
CA ARG A 92 -21.99 4.50 29.19
C ARG A 92 -20.66 4.79 28.50
N GLY A 93 -20.42 4.16 27.35
CA GLY A 93 -19.24 4.41 26.53
C GLY A 93 -18.32 3.21 26.36
N ILE A 94 -17.40 3.36 25.41
CA ILE A 94 -16.52 2.31 24.93
C ILE A 94 -15.42 2.05 25.96
N CYS A 95 -15.27 0.79 26.38
CA CYS A 95 -14.17 0.36 27.23
C CYS A 95 -13.02 -0.15 26.39
N ALA A 96 -11.79 0.25 26.74
CA ALA A 96 -10.57 -0.15 26.06
C ALA A 96 -9.69 -0.97 27.01
N PHE A 97 -9.45 -2.23 26.66
CA PHE A 97 -8.60 -3.15 27.42
C PHE A 97 -7.23 -3.22 26.75
N LYS A 98 -6.17 -2.95 27.53
CA LYS A 98 -4.77 -3.03 27.06
C LYS A 98 -4.21 -4.39 27.43
N VAL A 99 -3.98 -5.23 26.44
CA VAL A 99 -3.56 -6.62 26.62
C VAL A 99 -2.13 -6.80 26.13
N PHE A 100 -1.20 -7.09 27.04
CA PHE A 100 0.14 -7.52 26.65
C PHE A 100 0.14 -9.01 26.31
N ILE A 101 0.65 -9.37 25.14
CA ILE A 101 0.66 -10.76 24.68
C ILE A 101 2.11 -11.27 24.62
N PRO A 102 2.53 -12.18 25.52
CA PRO A 102 3.86 -12.76 25.46
C PRO A 102 3.98 -13.72 24.25
N LYS A 103 5.19 -13.85 23.71
CA LYS A 103 5.47 -14.81 22.62
C LYS A 103 5.47 -16.26 23.12
N LYS A 104 5.87 -16.47 24.36
CA LYS A 104 6.02 -17.78 24.99
C LYS A 104 5.21 -17.87 26.28
N ASP A 105 4.76 -19.07 26.60
CA ASP A 105 4.17 -19.36 27.89
C ASP A 105 5.25 -19.50 28.99
N PRO A 106 4.86 -19.64 30.28
CA PRO A 106 5.81 -19.81 31.37
C PRO A 106 6.70 -21.06 31.26
N SER A 107 6.28 -22.07 30.49
CA SER A 107 7.07 -23.27 30.21
C SER A 107 8.07 -23.09 29.05
N GLY A 108 8.04 -21.92 28.38
CA GLY A 108 8.86 -21.59 27.23
C GLY A 108 8.29 -22.03 25.88
N GLY A 109 7.09 -22.63 25.87
CA GLY A 109 6.36 -23.03 24.67
C GLY A 109 5.79 -21.83 23.92
N LEU A 110 5.82 -21.87 22.59
CA LEU A 110 5.33 -20.76 21.75
C LEU A 110 3.80 -20.68 21.77
N LEU A 111 3.27 -19.45 21.84
CA LEU A 111 1.84 -19.17 21.86
C LEU A 111 1.36 -18.72 20.47
N ASN A 112 0.46 -19.49 19.86
CA ASN A 112 0.06 -19.27 18.47
C ASN A 112 -1.39 -18.79 18.34
N ASN A 113 -2.31 -19.45 19.05
CA ASN A 113 -3.73 -19.11 19.03
C ASN A 113 -4.13 -18.47 20.36
N PHE A 114 -4.95 -17.44 20.28
CA PHE A 114 -5.43 -16.68 21.41
C PHE A 114 -6.95 -16.69 21.42
N TYR A 115 -7.52 -17.27 22.46
CA TYR A 115 -8.95 -17.39 22.66
C TYR A 115 -9.42 -16.21 23.50
N ILE A 116 -10.22 -15.34 22.90
CA ILE A 116 -10.80 -14.17 23.54
C ILE A 116 -12.21 -14.51 23.96
N LYS A 117 -12.54 -14.20 25.21
CA LYS A 117 -13.88 -14.28 25.77
C LYS A 117 -14.25 -12.93 26.36
N VAL A 118 -15.33 -12.33 25.86
CA VAL A 118 -15.87 -11.06 26.37
C VAL A 118 -17.26 -11.33 26.92
N GLU A 119 -17.41 -11.17 28.23
CA GLU A 119 -18.66 -11.30 28.94
C GLU A 119 -19.14 -9.91 29.33
N VAL A 120 -20.38 -9.58 28.96
CA VAL A 120 -21.04 -8.31 29.29
C VAL A 120 -22.32 -8.66 30.02
N SER A 121 -22.56 -8.09 31.21
CA SER A 121 -23.71 -8.43 32.05
C SER A 121 -25.04 -8.41 31.28
N GLY A 122 -25.76 -9.53 31.34
CA GLY A 122 -27.05 -9.75 30.68
C GLY A 122 -26.99 -10.03 29.18
N HIS A 123 -25.81 -10.05 28.57
CA HIS A 123 -25.62 -10.41 27.17
C HIS A 123 -25.02 -11.80 27.00
N ARG A 124 -25.11 -12.34 25.78
CA ARG A 124 -24.43 -13.58 25.43
C ARG A 124 -22.92 -13.36 25.43
N LEU A 125 -22.20 -14.39 25.88
CA LEU A 125 -20.74 -14.45 25.78
C LEU A 125 -20.32 -14.25 24.31
N PHE A 126 -19.39 -13.34 24.08
CA PHE A 126 -18.68 -13.24 22.82
C PHE A 126 -17.38 -14.03 22.90
N ASP A 127 -17.14 -14.90 21.94
CA ASP A 127 -15.93 -15.69 21.82
C ASP A 127 -15.32 -15.56 20.42
N SER A 128 -13.99 -15.49 20.37
CA SER A 128 -13.24 -15.43 19.12
C SER A 128 -11.85 -16.01 19.29
N VAL A 129 -11.21 -16.39 18.18
CA VAL A 129 -9.83 -16.88 18.16
C VAL A 129 -9.02 -16.01 17.22
N LEU A 130 -7.92 -15.46 17.72
CA LEU A 130 -6.95 -14.69 16.93
C LEU A 130 -5.62 -15.42 16.90
N ALA A 131 -4.88 -15.23 15.80
CA ALA A 131 -3.51 -15.71 15.71
C ALA A 131 -2.52 -14.66 16.23
N GLY A 132 -1.38 -15.15 16.73
CA GLY A 132 -0.21 -14.33 17.06
C GLY A 132 0.68 -14.04 15.86
N THR A 133 1.32 -12.88 15.87
CA THR A 133 2.36 -12.52 14.91
C THR A 133 3.41 -11.63 15.56
N SER A 134 4.58 -11.51 14.94
CA SER A 134 5.60 -10.59 15.37
C SER A 134 5.12 -9.12 15.36
N ASP A 135 5.57 -8.31 16.31
CA ASP A 135 5.39 -6.85 16.30
C ASP A 135 6.26 -6.13 15.25
N LEU A 136 6.84 -6.86 14.28
CA LEU A 136 7.63 -6.24 13.20
C LEU A 136 6.66 -5.53 12.25
N ARG A 137 6.64 -4.21 12.33
CA ARG A 137 5.65 -3.40 11.63
C ARG A 137 6.19 -2.73 10.38
N GLN A 138 7.42 -2.24 10.46
CA GLN A 138 8.06 -1.55 9.36
C GLN A 138 9.51 -2.00 9.25
N MET A 139 10.00 -2.14 8.03
CA MET A 139 11.41 -2.37 7.80
C MET A 139 11.86 -1.59 6.59
N PHE A 140 12.87 -0.75 6.78
CA PHE A 140 13.53 -0.04 5.69
C PHE A 140 14.74 -0.85 5.25
N ILE A 141 14.73 -1.34 4.01
CA ILE A 141 15.83 -2.12 3.44
C ILE A 141 16.54 -1.25 2.41
N GLN A 142 17.83 -1.01 2.64
CA GLN A 142 18.72 -0.29 1.74
C GLN A 142 19.82 -1.22 1.25
N THR A 143 20.22 -1.02 0.00
CA THR A 143 21.38 -1.68 -0.62
C THR A 143 22.44 -0.64 -0.96
N ASP A 144 23.70 -1.07 -1.08
CA ASP A 144 24.81 -0.18 -1.46
C ASP A 144 24.74 0.27 -2.92
N LYS A 145 24.12 -0.52 -3.80
CA LYS A 145 23.89 -0.17 -5.22
C LYS A 145 22.47 -0.56 -5.65
N VAL A 146 22.05 -0.01 -6.78
CA VAL A 146 20.82 -0.41 -7.47
C VAL A 146 21.11 -1.47 -8.54
N PHE A 147 22.31 -1.43 -9.12
CA PHE A 147 22.77 -2.34 -10.17
C PHE A 147 23.99 -3.13 -9.70
N TYR A 148 23.99 -4.43 -9.98
CA TYR A 148 25.09 -5.33 -9.65
C TYR A 148 25.52 -6.15 -10.86
N ARG A 149 26.80 -6.47 -10.94
CA ARG A 149 27.34 -7.44 -11.90
C ARG A 149 27.36 -8.85 -11.30
N PRO A 150 27.35 -9.90 -12.13
CA PRO A 150 27.61 -11.26 -11.64
C PRO A 150 28.93 -11.32 -10.87
N GLY A 151 28.96 -12.08 -9.78
CA GLY A 151 30.14 -12.16 -8.90
C GLY A 151 30.31 -11.02 -7.90
N GLU A 152 29.52 -9.94 -7.99
CA GLU A 152 29.59 -8.85 -7.01
C GLU A 152 28.90 -9.21 -5.68
N ARG A 153 29.36 -8.55 -4.61
CA ARG A 153 28.71 -8.58 -3.29
C ARG A 153 27.63 -7.50 -3.20
N VAL A 154 26.44 -7.91 -2.80
CA VAL A 154 25.31 -7.04 -2.44
C VAL A 154 25.39 -6.78 -0.94
N ASN A 155 25.63 -5.54 -0.53
CA ASN A 155 25.57 -5.16 0.88
C ASN A 155 24.19 -4.61 1.21
N VAL A 156 23.61 -5.09 2.31
CA VAL A 156 22.24 -4.80 2.73
C VAL A 156 22.28 -4.21 4.13
N ARG A 157 21.56 -3.11 4.33
CA ARG A 157 21.27 -2.54 5.63
C ARG A 157 19.76 -2.50 5.83
N ALA A 158 19.29 -2.98 6.97
CA ALA A 158 17.87 -2.95 7.31
C ALA A 158 17.63 -2.28 8.66
N LEU A 159 16.57 -1.47 8.75
CA LEU A 159 16.09 -0.88 9.99
C LEU A 159 14.72 -1.46 10.34
N PRO A 160 14.66 -2.47 11.23
CA PRO A 160 13.41 -3.09 11.62
C PRO A 160 12.78 -2.33 12.80
N LEU A 161 11.52 -1.94 12.67
CA LEU A 161 10.78 -1.12 13.63
C LEU A 161 9.48 -1.80 14.07
N THR A 162 9.16 -1.63 15.35
CA THR A 162 7.93 -2.09 15.99
C THR A 162 6.74 -1.18 15.69
N SER A 163 5.54 -1.57 16.12
CA SER A 163 4.34 -0.72 16.07
C SER A 163 4.53 0.63 16.77
N ASN A 164 5.28 0.63 17.88
CA ASN A 164 5.62 1.82 18.66
C ASN A 164 6.81 2.62 18.10
N GLY A 165 7.37 2.23 16.95
CA GLY A 165 8.51 2.90 16.34
C GLY A 165 9.85 2.63 17.04
N LEU A 166 9.90 1.64 17.94
CA LEU A 166 11.13 1.18 18.57
C LEU A 166 11.85 0.17 17.66
N LEU A 167 13.13 -0.08 17.92
CA LEU A 167 13.88 -1.11 17.21
C LEU A 167 13.33 -2.50 17.51
N TYR A 168 13.01 -3.25 16.47
CA TYR A 168 12.62 -4.65 16.61
C TYR A 168 13.88 -5.50 16.84
N THR A 169 13.88 -6.27 17.93
CA THR A 169 15.05 -7.05 18.39
C THR A 169 15.00 -8.53 18.02
N GLY A 170 13.85 -9.02 17.55
CA GLY A 170 13.69 -10.42 17.18
C GLY A 170 14.48 -10.83 15.94
N PRO A 171 14.61 -12.14 15.68
CA PRO A 171 15.28 -12.66 14.50
C PRO A 171 14.52 -12.27 13.21
N ILE A 172 15.26 -11.80 12.21
CA ILE A 172 14.81 -11.47 10.86
C ILE A 172 15.46 -12.43 9.88
N GLN A 173 14.66 -13.06 9.03
CA GLN A 173 15.14 -13.83 7.89
C GLN A 173 15.27 -12.92 6.68
N PHE A 174 16.40 -12.99 5.99
CA PHE A 174 16.66 -12.36 4.70
C PHE A 174 16.79 -13.44 3.62
N GLN A 175 16.09 -13.25 2.52
CA GLN A 175 16.10 -14.13 1.36
C GLN A 175 16.48 -13.33 0.13
N LEU A 176 17.39 -13.87 -0.69
CA LEU A 176 17.65 -13.34 -2.02
C LEU A 176 16.93 -14.21 -3.04
N LEU A 177 15.99 -13.60 -3.76
CA LEU A 177 15.21 -14.23 -4.82
C LEU A 177 15.70 -13.74 -6.19
N ASP A 178 15.81 -14.65 -7.15
CA ASP A 178 16.09 -14.30 -8.53
C ASP A 178 14.84 -13.70 -9.25
N GLN A 179 14.98 -13.37 -10.53
CA GLN A 179 13.89 -12.84 -11.36
C GLN A 179 12.69 -13.78 -11.53
N LYS A 180 12.87 -15.08 -11.31
CA LYS A 180 11.81 -16.10 -11.33
C LYS A 180 11.29 -16.40 -9.93
N SER A 181 11.67 -15.61 -8.93
CA SER A 181 11.35 -15.79 -7.51
C SER A 181 11.92 -17.08 -6.89
N PHE A 182 12.96 -17.68 -7.50
CA PHE A 182 13.70 -18.78 -6.87
C PHE A 182 14.58 -18.25 -5.76
N ARG A 183 14.52 -18.89 -4.60
CA ARG A 183 15.35 -18.57 -3.44
C ARG A 183 16.78 -19.05 -3.66
N ILE A 184 17.72 -18.12 -3.75
CA ILE A 184 19.14 -18.40 -3.94
C ILE A 184 19.86 -18.45 -2.59
N PHE A 185 19.57 -17.49 -1.72
CA PHE A 185 20.15 -17.42 -0.37
C PHE A 185 19.08 -17.27 0.69
N ASN A 186 19.41 -17.76 1.88
CA ASN A 186 18.61 -17.62 3.07
C ASN A 186 19.54 -17.40 4.26
N LYS A 187 19.42 -16.26 4.92
CA LYS A 187 20.22 -15.87 6.08
C LYS A 187 19.30 -15.39 7.20
N THR A 188 19.63 -15.70 8.44
CA THR A 188 18.90 -15.17 9.60
C THR A 188 19.82 -14.24 10.37
N SER A 189 19.36 -13.01 10.60
CA SER A 189 20.05 -11.99 11.38
C SER A 189 19.18 -11.59 12.56
N GLY A 190 19.77 -11.29 13.71
CA GLY A 190 19.04 -10.75 14.85
C GLY A 190 19.79 -9.57 15.41
N SER A 191 19.06 -8.63 16.03
CA SER A 191 19.72 -7.61 16.85
C SER A 191 20.31 -8.34 18.05
N LYS A 192 21.62 -8.61 18.03
CA LYS A 192 22.32 -9.16 19.20
C LYS A 192 22.35 -8.07 20.26
N SER A 193 21.29 -8.00 21.06
CA SER A 193 21.34 -7.37 22.38
C SER A 193 22.50 -8.03 23.13
N ALA A 194 23.44 -7.23 23.60
CA ALA A 194 24.56 -7.67 24.40
C ALA A 194 24.00 -8.29 25.69
N GLN A 195 23.83 -9.61 25.71
CA GLN A 195 23.80 -10.35 26.95
C GLN A 195 25.27 -10.52 27.36
N THR A 196 25.67 -9.72 28.33
CA THR A 196 26.95 -9.77 29.01
C THR A 196 27.04 -11.11 29.75
N ASP A 197 27.43 -12.17 29.05
CA ASP A 197 28.05 -13.30 29.73
C ASP A 197 29.40 -12.79 30.24
N GLY A 198 29.53 -12.78 31.57
CA GLY A 198 30.69 -12.29 32.32
C GLY A 198 31.93 -13.16 32.14
N THR A 199 32.33 -13.43 30.90
CA THR A 199 33.59 -14.06 30.57
C THR A 199 34.41 -13.06 29.75
N ASN A 200 35.38 -12.46 30.43
CA ASN A 200 36.47 -11.70 29.87
C ASN A 200 37.05 -12.43 28.66
N ASN A 201 36.74 -11.96 27.45
CA ASN A 201 37.56 -12.20 26.28
C ASN A 201 37.41 -11.02 25.34
N ASP A 202 38.55 -10.39 25.08
CA ASP A 202 38.78 -9.06 24.54
C ASP A 202 38.57 -8.99 23.02
N HIS A 203 37.47 -9.56 22.54
CA HIS A 203 36.97 -9.33 21.19
C HIS A 203 35.79 -8.38 21.28
N ARG A 204 36.14 -7.10 21.14
CA ARG A 204 35.30 -5.92 20.88
C ARG A 204 34.24 -6.26 19.82
N LYS A 205 33.16 -6.93 20.22
CA LYS A 205 31.96 -7.12 19.39
C LYS A 205 31.39 -5.73 19.19
N GLU A 206 31.60 -5.19 18.00
CA GLU A 206 30.97 -3.95 17.55
C GLU A 206 29.49 -4.01 17.90
N LYS A 207 29.09 -3.09 18.76
CA LYS A 207 27.71 -2.80 19.12
C LYS A 207 27.03 -2.37 17.82
N THR A 208 26.41 -3.27 17.08
CA THR A 208 25.72 -2.90 15.84
C THR A 208 24.52 -2.03 16.20
N GLU A 209 24.73 -0.74 15.98
CA GLU A 209 23.86 0.40 16.13
C GLU A 209 22.53 0.19 15.38
N GLY A 210 21.49 -0.38 15.99
CA GLY A 210 20.09 -0.34 15.52
C GLY A 210 19.73 -0.95 14.14
N PHE A 211 20.68 -1.08 13.23
CA PHE A 211 20.53 -1.58 11.88
C PHE A 211 21.08 -3.00 11.80
N LEU A 212 20.39 -3.84 11.03
CA LEU A 212 20.89 -5.14 10.64
C LEU A 212 21.73 -4.98 9.37
N ALA A 213 22.94 -5.50 9.39
CA ALA A 213 23.84 -5.50 8.24
C ALA A 213 23.98 -6.94 7.72
N GLU A 214 23.67 -7.15 6.45
CA GLU A 214 23.77 -8.44 5.77
C GLU A 214 24.46 -8.27 4.42
N HIS A 215 24.96 -9.38 3.86
CA HIS A 215 25.51 -9.36 2.51
C HIS A 215 25.20 -10.64 1.74
N PHE A 216 25.13 -10.55 0.42
CA PHE A 216 24.95 -11.68 -0.49
C PHE A 216 26.02 -11.65 -1.58
N ASP A 217 26.74 -12.74 -1.77
CA ASP A 217 27.71 -12.86 -2.87
C ASP A 217 26.99 -13.44 -4.10
N LEU A 218 26.84 -12.64 -5.16
CA LEU A 218 26.13 -13.08 -6.36
C LEU A 218 26.96 -14.13 -7.11
N PRO A 219 26.34 -15.23 -7.61
CA PRO A 219 27.03 -16.17 -8.47
C PRO A 219 27.62 -15.50 -9.72
N LYS A 220 28.78 -15.99 -10.21
CA LYS A 220 29.38 -15.51 -11.47
C LYS A 220 28.52 -15.86 -12.69
N PHE A 221 27.80 -16.98 -12.63
CA PHE A 221 26.90 -17.45 -13.67
C PHE A 221 25.47 -17.37 -13.15
N LEU A 222 24.77 -16.29 -13.50
CA LEU A 222 23.39 -16.05 -13.10
C LEU A 222 22.60 -15.45 -14.26
N ARG A 223 21.28 -15.40 -14.10
CA ARG A 223 20.42 -14.74 -15.08
C ARG A 223 20.31 -13.25 -14.74
N PHE A 224 20.48 -12.42 -15.76
CA PHE A 224 20.22 -10.99 -15.64
C PHE A 224 18.73 -10.73 -15.41
N GLY A 225 18.43 -9.61 -14.74
CA GLY A 225 17.06 -9.19 -14.47
C GLY A 225 16.90 -8.52 -13.12
N GLU A 226 15.65 -8.32 -12.73
CA GLU A 226 15.28 -7.81 -11.41
C GLU A 226 15.30 -8.95 -10.39
N TRP A 227 16.05 -8.78 -9.31
CA TRP A 227 16.15 -9.69 -8.18
C TRP A 227 15.54 -9.02 -6.95
N LYS A 228 15.13 -9.81 -5.96
CA LYS A 228 14.45 -9.28 -4.76
C LYS A 228 15.12 -9.76 -3.50
N ILE A 229 15.43 -8.82 -2.62
CA ILE A 229 15.79 -9.09 -1.23
C ILE A 229 14.48 -9.02 -0.45
N VAL A 230 14.07 -10.14 0.13
CA VAL A 230 12.87 -10.23 0.96
C VAL A 230 13.31 -10.44 2.40
N ALA A 231 12.72 -9.69 3.34
CA ALA A 231 13.00 -9.86 4.74
C ALA A 231 11.73 -9.85 5.59
N PHE A 232 11.70 -10.67 6.62
CA PHE A 232 10.55 -10.86 7.50
C PHE A 232 10.98 -11.43 8.86
N ALA A 233 10.16 -11.24 9.89
CA ALA A 233 10.42 -11.79 11.21
C ALA A 233 10.32 -13.32 11.20
N VAL A 234 11.23 -14.00 11.90
CA VAL A 234 11.18 -15.45 12.03
C VAL A 234 10.13 -15.83 13.07
N GLU A 235 9.03 -16.37 12.57
CA GLU A 235 7.95 -16.97 13.35
C GLU A 235 8.20 -18.48 13.38
N HIS A 236 9.11 -18.96 14.24
CA HIS A 236 9.29 -20.39 14.43
C HIS A 236 8.00 -20.97 15.01
N THR A 237 7.31 -21.83 14.26
CA THR A 237 6.14 -22.60 14.68
C THR A 237 6.20 -23.97 13.98
N GLY A 238 7.12 -24.85 14.42
CA GLY A 238 7.27 -26.18 13.80
C GLY A 238 7.37 -26.18 12.26
N GLN A 239 6.91 -27.27 11.62
CA GLN A 239 7.09 -27.56 10.18
C GLN A 239 6.28 -26.68 9.19
N ARG A 240 5.52 -25.67 9.65
CA ARG A 240 4.75 -24.80 8.75
C ARG A 240 5.14 -23.35 8.96
N GLU A 241 5.85 -22.79 7.98
CA GLU A 241 6.07 -21.35 7.82
C GLU A 241 4.68 -20.68 7.74
N MET A 242 4.16 -20.14 8.85
CA MET A 242 2.93 -19.36 8.79
C MET A 242 3.20 -18.09 7.99
N VAL A 243 2.37 -17.88 6.97
CA VAL A 243 2.41 -16.71 6.05
C VAL A 243 1.79 -15.49 6.74
N THR A 244 1.98 -15.32 8.04
CA THR A 244 1.41 -14.23 8.85
C THR A 244 2.39 -13.09 9.08
N SER A 245 3.71 -13.35 8.99
CA SER A 245 4.71 -12.30 9.14
C SER A 245 4.65 -11.27 8.00
N ASN A 246 4.71 -9.99 8.36
CA ASN A 246 4.89 -8.91 7.40
C ASN A 246 6.19 -9.14 6.60
N ARG A 247 6.04 -9.26 5.28
CA ARG A 247 7.18 -9.35 4.35
C ARG A 247 7.51 -7.99 3.78
N PHE A 248 8.78 -7.63 3.87
CA PHE A 248 9.32 -6.39 3.33
C PHE A 248 10.32 -6.75 2.23
N GLN A 249 10.40 -5.93 1.19
CA GLN A 249 11.25 -6.27 0.05
C GLN A 249 11.95 -5.06 -0.54
N ARG A 250 13.12 -5.31 -1.13
CA ARG A 250 13.88 -4.37 -1.93
C ARG A 250 14.33 -5.05 -3.22
N SER A 251 14.01 -4.43 -4.35
CA SER A 251 14.48 -4.90 -5.64
C SER A 251 15.88 -4.38 -5.95
N ILE A 252 16.69 -5.22 -6.59
CA ILE A 252 17.98 -4.87 -7.20
C ILE A 252 17.98 -5.36 -8.65
N ASN A 253 18.82 -4.79 -9.51
CA ASN A 253 18.92 -5.25 -10.88
C ASN A 253 20.31 -5.84 -11.12
N VAL A 254 20.35 -7.08 -11.60
CA VAL A 254 21.59 -7.77 -11.90
C VAL A 254 21.79 -7.79 -13.41
N ARG A 255 22.88 -7.21 -13.88
CA ARG A 255 23.21 -7.12 -15.31
C ARG A 255 24.71 -6.90 -15.50
N GLU A 256 25.22 -7.27 -16.65
CA GLU A 256 26.52 -6.78 -17.08
C GLU A 256 26.40 -5.30 -17.47
N TYR A 257 27.25 -4.46 -16.87
CA TYR A 257 27.28 -3.04 -17.19
C TYR A 257 28.68 -2.47 -17.06
N ILE A 258 28.97 -1.49 -17.91
CA ILE A 258 30.14 -0.63 -17.81
C ILE A 258 29.62 0.73 -17.32
N ALA A 259 30.20 1.25 -16.24
CA ALA A 259 29.81 2.55 -15.72
C ALA A 259 30.09 3.63 -16.79
N PRO A 260 29.08 4.37 -17.25
CA PRO A 260 29.31 5.39 -18.26
C PRO A 260 30.08 6.57 -17.64
N LYS A 261 30.97 7.22 -18.42
CA LYS A 261 31.74 8.37 -17.92
C LYS A 261 30.89 9.65 -17.77
N PHE A 262 29.74 9.69 -18.44
CA PHE A 262 28.78 10.78 -18.36
C PHE A 262 27.34 10.23 -18.37
N HIS A 263 26.41 11.04 -17.87
CA HIS A 263 25.00 10.70 -17.77
C HIS A 263 24.21 11.49 -18.80
N VAL A 264 23.19 10.84 -19.38
CA VAL A 264 22.21 11.45 -20.26
C VAL A 264 20.85 11.38 -19.58
N PHE A 265 20.17 12.51 -19.51
CA PHE A 265 18.82 12.66 -18.98
C PHE A 265 17.90 13.07 -20.12
N LEU A 266 16.70 12.48 -20.15
CA LEU A 266 15.68 12.74 -21.16
C LEU A 266 14.39 13.11 -20.43
N ASP A 267 13.96 14.36 -20.57
CA ASP A 267 12.70 14.88 -20.07
C ASP A 267 11.71 15.08 -21.20
N LEU A 268 10.49 14.58 -20.99
CA LEU A 268 9.40 14.60 -21.96
C LEU A 268 8.22 15.33 -21.35
N VAL A 269 7.74 16.36 -22.05
CA VAL A 269 6.60 17.19 -21.64
C VAL A 269 5.54 17.13 -22.72
N GLU A 270 4.32 16.74 -22.34
CA GLU A 270 3.16 16.68 -23.24
C GLU A 270 2.90 18.05 -23.88
N THR A 271 2.46 18.05 -25.14
CA THR A 271 2.08 19.27 -25.86
C THR A 271 0.61 19.24 -26.27
N ILE A 272 0.10 20.36 -26.80
CA ILE A 272 -1.29 20.51 -27.26
C ILE A 272 -1.67 19.43 -28.29
N THR A 273 -0.73 19.00 -29.11
CA THR A 273 -0.95 17.92 -30.08
C THR A 273 -0.56 16.58 -29.46
N THR A 274 -1.46 15.59 -29.44
CA THR A 274 -1.18 14.25 -28.85
C THR A 274 0.00 13.52 -29.47
N MET A 275 0.40 13.90 -30.68
CA MET A 275 1.47 13.24 -31.44
C MET A 275 2.79 13.99 -31.43
N SER A 276 2.89 15.13 -30.72
CA SER A 276 4.20 15.78 -30.51
C SER A 276 4.50 15.99 -29.04
N VAL A 277 5.76 15.82 -28.67
CA VAL A 277 6.24 15.96 -27.30
C VAL A 277 7.38 16.98 -27.28
N LYS A 278 7.40 17.86 -26.28
CA LYS A 278 8.56 18.72 -26.05
C LYS A 278 9.56 17.89 -25.28
N SER A 279 10.75 17.71 -25.85
CA SER A 279 11.82 16.91 -25.29
C SER A 279 12.96 17.81 -24.89
N VAL A 280 13.50 17.58 -23.69
CA VAL A 280 14.74 18.19 -23.21
C VAL A 280 15.72 17.06 -22.92
N VAL A 281 16.86 17.08 -23.60
CA VAL A 281 17.96 16.15 -23.35
C VAL A 281 19.08 16.92 -22.68
N SER A 282 19.58 16.41 -21.56
CA SER A 282 20.80 16.95 -20.95
C SER A 282 21.86 15.87 -20.80
N ALA A 283 23.11 16.21 -21.07
CA ALA A 283 24.25 15.32 -20.97
C ALA A 283 25.37 15.99 -20.18
N ARG A 284 25.81 15.33 -19.09
CA ARG A 284 26.82 15.87 -18.17
C ARG A 284 27.74 14.78 -17.66
N PHE A 285 29.03 15.09 -17.53
CA PHE A 285 29.97 14.21 -16.83
C PHE A 285 29.61 14.08 -15.36
N ALA A 286 30.09 13.01 -14.71
CA ALA A 286 29.86 12.78 -13.27
C ALA A 286 30.36 13.94 -12.38
N HIS A 287 31.34 14.73 -12.85
CA HIS A 287 31.87 15.91 -12.17
C HIS A 287 31.14 17.23 -12.53
N GLY A 288 30.00 17.14 -13.23
CA GLY A 288 29.09 18.26 -13.50
C GLY A 288 29.31 19.03 -14.80
N MET A 289 30.44 18.84 -15.49
CA MET A 289 30.71 19.53 -16.75
C MET A 289 29.77 19.09 -17.88
N PRO A 290 29.34 20.02 -18.75
CA PRO A 290 28.46 19.70 -19.88
C PRO A 290 29.20 18.87 -20.95
N VAL A 291 28.46 17.97 -21.60
CA VAL A 291 28.96 17.16 -22.71
C VAL A 291 28.56 17.79 -24.04
N SER A 292 29.52 18.01 -24.94
CA SER A 292 29.24 18.41 -26.32
C SER A 292 29.46 17.22 -27.26
N GLY A 293 28.55 17.02 -28.21
CA GLY A 293 28.57 15.80 -29.02
C GLY A 293 27.44 15.68 -30.02
N GLU A 294 27.30 14.49 -30.60
CA GLU A 294 26.15 14.14 -31.44
C GLU A 294 25.04 13.52 -30.58
N LEU A 295 23.82 14.02 -30.70
CA LEU A 295 22.61 13.48 -30.11
C LEU A 295 21.80 12.76 -31.19
N THR A 296 21.51 11.48 -30.95
CA THR A 296 20.54 10.69 -31.71
C THR A 296 19.35 10.34 -30.83
N LEU A 297 18.15 10.72 -31.28
CA LEU A 297 16.88 10.31 -30.67
C LEU A 297 16.22 9.24 -31.54
N ARG A 298 15.76 8.18 -30.89
CA ARG A 298 15.04 7.08 -31.53
C ARG A 298 13.79 6.74 -30.74
N CYS A 299 12.82 6.14 -31.41
CA CYS A 299 11.65 5.58 -30.77
C CYS A 299 11.42 4.13 -31.21
N SER A 300 10.76 3.36 -30.36
CA SER A 300 10.30 2.01 -30.66
C SER A 300 9.00 1.71 -29.94
N SER A 301 8.18 0.82 -30.51
CA SER A 301 7.01 0.28 -29.82
C SER A 301 7.42 -0.96 -29.03
N PRO A 302 7.07 -1.07 -27.74
CA PRO A 302 7.45 -2.22 -26.91
C PRO A 302 6.80 -3.52 -27.39
N ASN A 303 5.69 -3.47 -28.14
CA ASN A 303 5.09 -4.67 -28.73
C ASN A 303 5.98 -5.32 -29.81
N ALA A 304 6.88 -4.56 -30.44
CA ALA A 304 7.88 -5.13 -31.36
C ALA A 304 8.94 -5.98 -30.64
N LEU A 305 9.06 -5.88 -29.31
CA LEU A 305 10.06 -6.59 -28.50
C LEU A 305 9.64 -7.99 -28.08
N ASN A 306 8.34 -8.29 -28.07
CA ASN A 306 7.82 -9.56 -27.58
C ASN A 306 7.65 -10.63 -28.68
N ILE A 307 7.94 -10.30 -29.95
CA ILE A 307 7.78 -11.24 -31.08
C ILE A 307 9.05 -12.09 -31.29
N SER A 308 10.15 -11.83 -30.56
CA SER A 308 11.41 -12.57 -30.68
C SER A 308 11.63 -13.66 -29.61
N GLU A 309 10.59 -14.12 -28.90
CA GLU A 309 10.67 -15.33 -28.05
C GLU A 309 10.55 -16.62 -28.89
N GLY A 310 11.42 -16.77 -29.87
CA GLY A 310 11.78 -18.06 -30.46
C GLY A 310 13.10 -18.55 -29.84
N PRO A 311 13.31 -19.87 -29.68
CA PRO A 311 14.55 -20.39 -29.13
C PRO A 311 15.67 -20.33 -30.18
N SER A 312 16.36 -19.20 -30.29
CA SER A 312 17.60 -19.14 -31.06
C SER A 312 18.55 -18.05 -30.54
N ASN A 313 19.64 -18.53 -29.95
CA ASN A 313 21.01 -17.99 -29.90
C ASN A 313 21.23 -16.55 -30.42
N GLY A 314 21.76 -15.67 -29.56
CA GLY A 314 22.73 -14.62 -29.92
C GLY A 314 22.25 -13.34 -30.62
N ASP A 315 21.20 -13.37 -31.45
CA ASP A 315 20.93 -12.29 -32.43
C ASP A 315 19.73 -11.36 -32.11
N GLN A 316 19.27 -11.32 -30.85
CA GLN A 316 18.16 -10.44 -30.45
C GLN A 316 18.51 -8.94 -30.57
N SER A 317 19.80 -8.59 -30.52
CA SER A 317 20.31 -7.22 -30.66
C SER A 317 20.04 -6.62 -32.05
N ALA A 318 20.08 -7.44 -33.10
CA ALA A 318 19.94 -6.99 -34.49
C ALA A 318 18.47 -6.72 -34.86
N ALA A 319 17.55 -7.59 -34.43
CA ALA A 319 16.10 -7.39 -34.62
C ALA A 319 15.57 -6.16 -33.85
N PHE A 320 16.13 -5.88 -32.67
CA PHE A 320 15.83 -4.68 -31.88
C PHE A 320 16.18 -3.39 -32.63
N LEU A 321 17.35 -3.35 -33.29
CA LEU A 321 17.82 -2.19 -34.05
C LEU A 321 16.96 -1.92 -35.30
N HIS A 322 16.41 -2.94 -35.96
CA HIS A 322 15.49 -2.77 -37.10
C HIS A 322 14.10 -2.22 -36.73
N SER A 323 13.69 -2.36 -35.46
CA SER A 323 12.41 -1.82 -34.98
C SER A 323 12.47 -0.36 -34.52
N GLN A 324 13.67 0.21 -34.40
CA GLN A 324 13.87 1.59 -33.93
C GLN A 324 13.79 2.57 -35.10
N LYS A 325 12.88 3.52 -35.00
CA LYS A 325 12.79 4.63 -35.95
C LYS A 325 13.59 5.81 -35.42
N LYS A 326 14.47 6.35 -36.27
CA LYS A 326 15.23 7.55 -35.95
C LYS A 326 14.28 8.75 -35.98
N LEU A 327 14.20 9.47 -34.86
CA LEU A 327 13.41 10.69 -34.74
C LEU A 327 14.22 11.92 -35.14
N LEU A 328 15.48 11.98 -34.68
CA LEU A 328 16.37 13.12 -34.87
C LEU A 328 17.84 12.68 -34.77
N SER A 329 18.71 13.28 -35.57
CA SER A 329 20.15 13.45 -35.28
C SER A 329 20.42 14.94 -35.24
N THR A 330 21.11 15.41 -34.21
CA THR A 330 21.51 16.81 -34.08
C THR A 330 22.76 16.91 -33.21
N GLU A 331 23.39 18.06 -33.16
CA GLU A 331 24.41 18.32 -32.16
C GLU A 331 23.77 18.71 -30.81
N ILE A 332 24.38 18.22 -29.72
CA ILE A 332 24.15 18.73 -28.37
C ILE A 332 25.32 19.65 -28.01
N ILE A 333 25.02 20.91 -27.74
CA ILE A 333 26.00 21.96 -27.46
C ILE A 333 25.85 22.35 -26.00
N ALA A 334 26.96 22.44 -25.27
CA ALA A 334 26.96 22.75 -23.84
C ALA A 334 26.04 21.82 -23.02
N GLY A 335 25.94 20.55 -23.42
CA GLY A 335 25.27 19.51 -22.64
C GLY A 335 23.76 19.61 -22.57
N ILE A 336 23.10 20.46 -23.39
CA ILE A 336 21.65 20.60 -23.39
C ILE A 336 21.14 20.70 -24.82
N TRP A 337 20.06 19.97 -25.10
CA TRP A 337 19.25 20.12 -26.30
C TRP A 337 17.77 20.18 -25.90
N SER A 338 16.99 21.01 -26.59
CA SER A 338 15.56 21.14 -26.36
C SER A 338 14.85 21.33 -27.69
N GLY A 339 13.78 20.56 -27.91
CA GLY A 339 13.05 20.63 -29.17
C GLY A 339 11.72 19.89 -29.12
N LYS A 340 10.94 20.02 -30.19
CA LYS A 340 9.69 19.29 -30.38
C LYS A 340 9.96 18.02 -31.19
N LEU A 341 9.47 16.88 -30.72
CA LEU A 341 9.57 15.59 -31.42
C LEU A 341 8.19 15.21 -31.95
N ASP A 342 8.12 14.90 -33.25
CA ASP A 342 6.94 14.27 -33.85
C ASP A 342 7.01 12.75 -33.68
N LEU A 343 6.03 12.21 -32.97
CA LEU A 343 5.91 10.78 -32.65
C LEU A 343 4.96 10.06 -33.60
N SER A 344 4.40 10.75 -34.61
CA SER A 344 3.50 10.17 -35.61
C SER A 344 4.06 8.89 -36.23
N ASN A 345 5.35 8.89 -36.55
CA ASN A 345 6.07 7.77 -37.15
C ASN A 345 6.34 6.63 -36.15
N CYS A 346 6.32 6.88 -34.85
CA CYS A 346 6.63 5.90 -33.81
C CYS A 346 5.46 4.97 -33.47
N LEU A 347 4.24 5.41 -33.77
CA LEU A 347 3.04 4.65 -33.51
C LEU A 347 2.89 3.54 -34.56
N GLY A 348 2.62 2.33 -34.10
CA GLY A 348 2.23 1.23 -34.99
C GLY A 348 0.84 1.46 -35.58
N GLU A 349 0.40 0.56 -36.46
CA GLU A 349 -0.94 0.61 -37.07
C GLU A 349 -2.06 0.73 -36.02
N ASN A 350 -1.85 0.14 -34.83
CA ASN A 350 -2.79 0.19 -33.73
C ASN A 350 -2.52 1.39 -32.79
N ARG A 351 -2.95 2.58 -33.24
CA ARG A 351 -2.66 3.88 -32.60
C ARG A 351 -3.12 4.05 -31.15
N ARG A 352 -4.04 3.22 -30.64
CA ARG A 352 -4.75 3.48 -29.36
C ARG A 352 -4.17 2.80 -28.11
N SER A 353 -3.10 2.02 -28.22
CA SER A 353 -2.58 1.25 -27.08
C SER A 353 -1.05 1.08 -27.03
N SER A 354 -0.32 1.77 -27.89
CA SER A 354 1.14 1.64 -27.93
C SER A 354 1.81 2.67 -27.03
N ARG A 355 2.30 2.21 -25.88
CA ARG A 355 3.43 2.85 -25.20
C ARG A 355 4.56 3.05 -26.22
N ILE A 356 5.32 4.13 -26.09
CA ILE A 356 6.44 4.46 -26.96
C ILE A 356 7.67 4.53 -26.07
N LEU A 357 8.68 3.72 -26.37
CA LEU A 357 9.99 3.82 -25.73
C LEU A 357 10.83 4.80 -26.54
N ILE A 358 11.13 5.96 -25.96
CA ILE A 358 12.02 6.96 -26.56
C ILE A 358 13.41 6.78 -25.98
N SER A 359 14.42 6.66 -26.83
CA SER A 359 15.81 6.56 -26.41
C SER A 359 16.62 7.74 -26.91
N ALA A 360 17.39 8.35 -26.01
CA ALA A 360 18.37 9.38 -26.34
C ALA A 360 19.77 8.78 -26.19
N GLU A 361 20.57 8.88 -27.24
CA GLU A 361 21.95 8.44 -27.28
C GLU A 361 22.83 9.64 -27.62
N VAL A 362 23.83 9.90 -26.79
CA VAL A 362 24.78 11.00 -26.98
C VAL A 362 26.16 10.40 -27.18
N PHE A 363 26.81 10.77 -28.29
CA PHE A 363 28.19 10.47 -28.63
C PHE A 363 29.05 11.70 -28.35
N GLU A 364 29.95 11.61 -27.38
CA GLU A 364 30.79 12.73 -26.97
C GLU A 364 31.92 13.00 -27.97
N ARG A 365 32.13 14.28 -28.29
CA ARG A 365 33.17 14.74 -29.22
C ARG A 365 34.50 14.81 -28.46
N GLY A 366 35.39 13.86 -28.72
CA GLY A 366 36.75 13.83 -28.18
C GLY A 366 37.17 12.44 -27.71
N THR A 367 36.41 11.85 -26.78
CA THR A 367 36.68 10.51 -26.25
C THR A 367 35.98 9.39 -27.02
N LEU A 368 35.08 9.73 -27.94
CA LEU A 368 34.27 8.79 -28.75
C LEU A 368 33.42 7.85 -27.90
N GLN A 369 33.06 8.29 -26.70
CA GLN A 369 32.21 7.51 -25.81
C GLN A 369 30.75 7.84 -26.02
N ALA A 370 29.92 6.81 -25.91
CA ALA A 370 28.48 6.92 -26.00
C ALA A 370 27.84 6.68 -24.63
N ALA A 371 26.79 7.43 -24.34
CA ALA A 371 25.87 7.11 -23.25
C ALA A 371 24.44 7.19 -23.76
N LYS A 372 23.60 6.29 -23.25
CA LYS A 372 22.21 6.13 -23.66
C LYS A 372 21.29 6.18 -22.47
N THR A 373 20.15 6.85 -22.64
CA THR A 373 19.03 6.81 -21.70
C THR A 373 17.75 6.50 -22.46
N GLN A 374 16.74 6.01 -21.75
CA GLN A 374 15.45 5.64 -22.32
C GLN A 374 14.34 6.09 -21.40
N ARG A 375 13.20 6.48 -21.98
CA ARG A 375 12.00 6.86 -21.24
C ARG A 375 10.77 6.33 -21.95
N ASP A 376 9.92 5.67 -21.18
CA ASP A 376 8.60 5.27 -21.65
C ASP A 376 7.68 6.50 -21.69
N PHE A 377 6.94 6.62 -22.78
CA PHE A 377 5.97 7.67 -23.00
C PHE A 377 4.68 7.05 -23.53
N ASP A 378 3.56 7.38 -22.89
CA ASP A 378 2.24 6.94 -23.32
C ASP A 378 1.33 8.16 -23.46
N PRO A 379 1.08 8.63 -24.70
CA PRO A 379 0.27 9.84 -24.93
C PRO A 379 -1.21 9.63 -24.55
N PHE A 380 -1.65 8.40 -24.36
CA PHE A 380 -3.02 8.05 -24.00
C PHE A 380 -3.16 7.55 -22.57
N TRP A 381 -2.13 7.74 -21.75
CA TRP A 381 -2.21 7.40 -20.33
C TRP A 381 -3.28 8.26 -19.66
N SER A 382 -4.15 7.58 -18.91
CA SER A 382 -5.20 8.17 -18.09
C SER A 382 -4.61 9.07 -16.99
N ALA A 383 -3.40 8.74 -16.50
CA ALA A 383 -2.70 9.49 -15.46
C ALA A 383 -3.42 9.51 -14.09
N PHE A 384 -4.42 8.65 -13.90
CA PHE A 384 -5.10 8.43 -12.62
C PHE A 384 -5.49 6.96 -12.47
N GLU A 385 -5.75 6.53 -11.23
CA GLU A 385 -6.39 5.25 -10.91
C GLU A 385 -7.71 5.52 -10.18
N LEU A 386 -8.78 4.81 -10.54
CA LEU A 386 -10.13 5.04 -10.00
C LEU A 386 -10.28 4.72 -8.49
N LEU A 387 -9.24 4.23 -7.80
CA LEU A 387 -9.29 3.81 -6.39
C LEU A 387 -8.04 4.17 -5.56
N ARG A 388 -7.08 4.95 -6.08
CA ARG A 388 -5.89 5.35 -5.32
C ARG A 388 -5.51 6.80 -5.58
N PRO A 389 -5.23 7.61 -4.55
CA PRO A 389 -4.48 8.83 -4.74
C PRO A 389 -3.03 8.45 -5.08
N LEU A 390 -2.53 9.01 -6.19
CA LEU A 390 -1.14 8.86 -6.60
C LEU A 390 -0.25 9.74 -5.71
N SER A 391 0.22 9.21 -4.58
CA SER A 391 1.03 9.95 -3.60
C SER A 391 2.49 10.22 -4.05
N SER A 392 2.91 9.82 -5.25
CA SER A 392 4.32 9.90 -5.68
C SER A 392 4.58 10.48 -7.07
N LEU A 393 3.56 10.96 -7.77
CA LEU A 393 3.72 11.63 -9.07
C LEU A 393 3.23 13.08 -8.96
N GLN A 394 4.09 13.96 -8.44
CA GLN A 394 3.96 15.42 -8.53
C GLN A 394 4.17 15.93 -9.98
N PHE A 395 3.66 15.22 -10.98
CA PHE A 395 3.31 15.92 -12.20
C PHE A 395 1.98 16.58 -11.89
N VAL A 396 1.97 17.91 -11.83
CA VAL A 396 0.72 18.68 -11.84
C VAL A 396 0.11 18.44 -13.21
N ILE A 397 -0.61 17.32 -13.36
CA ILE A 397 -1.37 17.04 -14.57
C ILE A 397 -2.61 17.89 -14.46
N ASN A 398 -2.48 19.13 -14.91
CA ASN A 398 -3.62 19.98 -15.16
C ASN A 398 -4.43 19.32 -16.28
N GLY A 399 -5.64 18.88 -15.96
CA GLY A 399 -6.52 18.24 -16.91
C GLY A 399 -7.90 18.01 -16.32
N ARG A 400 -8.86 17.70 -17.20
CA ARG A 400 -10.19 17.23 -16.81
C ARG A 400 -10.29 15.74 -17.13
N ALA A 401 -11.09 15.02 -16.38
CA ALA A 401 -11.48 13.66 -16.67
C ALA A 401 -12.99 13.60 -16.85
N GLU A 402 -13.43 12.91 -17.90
CA GLU A 402 -14.81 12.50 -18.04
C GLU A 402 -15.00 11.17 -17.30
N MET A 403 -16.01 11.11 -16.44
CA MET A 403 -16.44 9.91 -15.75
C MET A 403 -17.85 9.55 -16.20
N VAL A 404 -18.03 8.31 -16.65
CA VAL A 404 -19.30 7.73 -17.03
C VAL A 404 -19.57 6.52 -16.14
N ALA A 405 -20.60 6.61 -15.32
CA ALA A 405 -21.07 5.50 -14.50
C ALA A 405 -22.33 4.90 -15.12
N GLN A 406 -22.29 3.60 -15.36
CA GLN A 406 -23.40 2.83 -15.90
C GLN A 406 -23.95 1.91 -14.82
N CYS A 407 -25.24 2.02 -14.53
CA CYS A 407 -25.94 1.10 -13.64
C CYS A 407 -26.44 -0.12 -14.43
N ILE A 408 -26.21 -1.31 -13.87
CA ILE A 408 -26.84 -2.57 -14.28
C ILE A 408 -27.86 -2.93 -13.20
N SER A 409 -29.12 -3.11 -13.61
CA SER A 409 -30.23 -3.43 -12.73
C SER A 409 -31.14 -4.48 -13.38
N GLU A 410 -31.89 -5.22 -12.57
CA GLU A 410 -33.02 -6.03 -13.00
C GLU A 410 -34.18 -5.16 -13.51
N ASP A 411 -34.33 -3.96 -12.96
CA ASP A 411 -35.29 -3.00 -13.47
C ASP A 411 -34.80 -2.46 -14.82
N LYS A 412 -35.57 -2.77 -15.87
CA LYS A 412 -35.30 -2.33 -17.25
C LYS A 412 -35.22 -0.80 -17.37
N ALA A 413 -35.89 -0.06 -16.49
CA ALA A 413 -35.83 1.41 -16.48
C ALA A 413 -34.48 1.95 -15.98
N LEU A 414 -33.80 1.20 -15.10
CA LEU A 414 -32.50 1.57 -14.53
C LEU A 414 -31.32 0.96 -15.32
N ASN A 415 -31.55 -0.15 -16.03
CA ASN A 415 -30.50 -0.84 -16.77
C ASN A 415 -29.98 0.02 -17.94
N GLY A 416 -28.70 0.38 -17.89
CA GLY A 416 -28.08 1.27 -18.88
C GLY A 416 -28.26 2.76 -18.60
N LEU A 417 -28.78 3.13 -17.43
CA LEU A 417 -28.75 4.52 -16.97
C LEU A 417 -27.28 4.97 -16.85
N ASN A 418 -26.91 5.96 -17.66
CA ASN A 418 -25.57 6.51 -17.71
C ASN A 418 -25.56 7.87 -17.03
N GLN A 419 -24.74 8.01 -15.98
CA GLN A 419 -24.42 9.29 -15.39
C GLN A 419 -23.04 9.72 -15.89
N SER A 420 -22.99 10.79 -16.68
CA SER A 420 -21.73 11.39 -17.15
C SER A 420 -21.41 12.67 -16.39
N SER A 421 -20.17 12.85 -15.97
CA SER A 421 -19.69 14.05 -15.29
C SER A 421 -18.25 14.36 -15.67
N PHE A 422 -17.84 15.62 -15.52
CA PHE A 422 -16.46 16.07 -15.76
C PHE A 422 -15.86 16.58 -14.46
N HIS A 423 -14.67 16.08 -14.13
CA HIS A 423 -13.96 16.40 -12.89
C HIS A 423 -12.54 16.87 -13.19
N LYS A 424 -11.97 17.69 -12.30
CA LYS A 424 -10.55 18.08 -12.41
C LYS A 424 -9.68 16.92 -11.93
N LEU A 425 -8.55 16.67 -12.59
CA LEU A 425 -7.61 15.67 -12.10
C LEU A 425 -7.10 16.02 -10.70
N GLY A 426 -7.02 15.01 -9.83
CA GLY A 426 -6.67 15.17 -8.42
C GLY A 426 -7.83 15.61 -7.52
N THR A 427 -9.06 15.77 -8.04
CA THR A 427 -10.26 15.97 -7.21
C THR A 427 -11.05 14.67 -7.06
N MET A 428 -11.84 14.58 -6.00
CA MET A 428 -12.84 13.52 -5.87
C MET A 428 -14.02 13.77 -6.81
N ALA A 429 -14.52 12.69 -7.38
CA ALA A 429 -15.76 12.68 -8.14
C ALA A 429 -16.85 12.03 -7.28
N GLU A 430 -17.95 12.72 -7.07
CA GLU A 430 -19.13 12.14 -6.44
C GLU A 430 -19.91 11.31 -7.47
N LEU A 431 -20.39 10.15 -7.04
CA LEU A 431 -21.27 9.30 -7.82
C LEU A 431 -22.58 9.12 -7.06
N GLU A 432 -23.70 9.46 -7.70
CA GLU A 432 -25.01 9.27 -7.11
C GLU A 432 -25.42 7.80 -7.26
N ILE A 433 -25.48 7.08 -6.14
CA ILE A 433 -25.90 5.68 -6.13
C ILE A 433 -27.42 5.63 -6.09
N LYS A 434 -28.04 5.23 -7.22
CA LYS A 434 -29.48 4.94 -7.29
C LYS A 434 -29.81 3.59 -6.64
N PRO A 435 -30.91 3.51 -5.85
CA PRO A 435 -31.43 2.25 -5.34
C PRO A 435 -31.86 1.33 -6.50
N GLY A 436 -31.76 0.03 -6.32
CA GLY A 436 -32.13 -0.98 -7.34
C GLY A 436 -31.02 -1.31 -8.35
N CYS A 437 -29.93 -0.55 -8.41
CA CYS A 437 -28.74 -0.97 -9.14
C CYS A 437 -28.07 -2.17 -8.47
N ILE A 438 -27.66 -3.15 -9.26
CA ILE A 438 -26.99 -4.39 -8.82
C ILE A 438 -25.48 -4.29 -9.03
N VAL A 439 -25.04 -3.60 -10.09
CA VAL A 439 -23.61 -3.35 -10.37
C VAL A 439 -23.47 -1.96 -10.98
N TYR A 440 -22.42 -1.24 -10.59
CA TYR A 440 -21.95 -0.05 -11.27
C TYR A 440 -20.70 -0.35 -12.08
N ILE A 441 -20.71 0.05 -13.35
CA ILE A 441 -19.52 0.08 -14.21
C ILE A 441 -19.13 1.53 -14.38
N ILE A 442 -18.07 1.95 -13.71
CA ILE A 442 -17.53 3.30 -13.77
C ILE A 442 -16.38 3.30 -14.76
N ARG A 443 -16.47 4.15 -15.78
CA ARG A 443 -15.42 4.37 -16.76
C ARG A 443 -14.95 5.81 -16.67
N ALA A 444 -13.66 6.03 -16.57
CA ALA A 444 -13.12 7.38 -16.59
C ALA A 444 -11.99 7.52 -17.60
N ARG A 445 -11.94 8.67 -18.27
CA ARG A 445 -10.92 9.00 -19.27
C ARG A 445 -10.50 10.46 -19.13
N ARG A 446 -9.19 10.72 -19.23
CA ARG A 446 -8.61 12.07 -19.21
C ARG A 446 -8.87 12.76 -20.54
N GLU A 447 -9.33 14.00 -20.50
CA GLU A 447 -9.33 14.91 -21.65
C GLU A 447 -7.88 15.32 -21.95
N LEU A 448 -7.44 15.00 -23.17
CA LEU A 448 -6.11 15.31 -23.68
C LEU A 448 -6.08 16.74 -24.22
N PRO A 449 -4.89 17.37 -24.32
CA PRO A 449 -4.78 18.76 -24.78
C PRO A 449 -5.36 19.06 -26.18
N ASN A 450 -5.58 18.05 -27.02
CA ASN A 450 -6.19 18.19 -28.34
C ASN A 450 -7.72 18.00 -28.33
N GLY A 451 -8.35 17.87 -27.16
CA GLY A 451 -9.78 17.60 -27.01
C GLY A 451 -10.18 16.13 -27.18
N ASN A 452 -9.25 15.23 -27.51
CA ASN A 452 -9.51 13.78 -27.50
C ASN A 452 -9.43 13.23 -26.07
N PHE A 453 -9.76 11.96 -25.88
CA PHE A 453 -9.67 11.29 -24.59
C PHE A 453 -8.57 10.23 -24.53
N SER A 454 -8.04 10.03 -23.33
CA SER A 454 -7.14 8.93 -22.98
C SER A 454 -7.82 7.57 -23.10
N ILE A 455 -7.04 6.51 -22.87
CA ILE A 455 -7.62 5.18 -22.58
C ILE A 455 -8.50 5.31 -21.34
N ALA A 456 -9.66 4.65 -21.38
CA ALA A 456 -10.58 4.63 -20.26
C ALA A 456 -10.12 3.61 -19.20
N GLU A 457 -9.99 4.06 -17.97
CA GLU A 457 -9.91 3.17 -16.80
C GLU A 457 -11.32 2.72 -16.44
N SER A 458 -11.48 1.45 -16.05
CA SER A 458 -12.77 0.89 -15.66
C SER A 458 -12.71 0.32 -14.26
N LEU A 459 -13.72 0.63 -13.46
CA LEU A 459 -13.97 0.09 -12.13
C LEU A 459 -15.36 -0.52 -12.11
N ILE A 460 -15.47 -1.75 -11.62
CA ILE A 460 -16.74 -2.44 -11.46
C ILE A 460 -17.00 -2.58 -9.96
N ILE A 461 -18.07 -1.98 -9.48
CA ILE A 461 -18.47 -2.02 -8.07
C ILE A 461 -19.80 -2.78 -7.97
N PRO A 462 -19.86 -3.92 -7.27
CA PRO A 462 -21.12 -4.55 -6.98
C PRO A 462 -21.94 -3.65 -6.05
N SER A 463 -23.25 -3.67 -6.20
CA SER A 463 -24.14 -2.96 -5.30
C SER A 463 -24.04 -3.54 -3.91
N LEU A 464 -23.99 -2.64 -2.95
CA LEU A 464 -24.08 -2.95 -1.53
C LEU A 464 -25.53 -2.79 -1.03
N ASN A 465 -26.47 -2.43 -1.92
CA ASN A 465 -27.90 -2.38 -1.59
C ASN A 465 -28.39 -3.80 -1.30
N GLY A 466 -28.57 -4.12 -0.03
CA GLY A 466 -29.00 -5.44 0.44
C GLY A 466 -28.21 -5.94 1.65
N THR A 467 -27.01 -5.40 1.89
CA THR A 467 -26.34 -5.61 3.17
C THR A 467 -26.97 -4.69 4.20
N LYS A 468 -27.94 -5.20 4.96
CA LYS A 468 -28.58 -4.50 6.10
C LYS A 468 -27.57 -3.89 7.09
N ALA A 469 -26.37 -4.47 7.14
CA ALA A 469 -25.29 -4.01 7.99
C ALA A 469 -24.56 -2.76 7.49
N LEU A 470 -24.59 -2.45 6.19
CA LEU A 470 -23.89 -1.30 5.61
C LEU A 470 -24.90 -0.23 5.20
N ASP A 471 -24.82 0.92 5.83
CA ASP A 471 -25.64 2.09 5.53
C ASP A 471 -24.73 3.28 5.28
N PHE A 472 -24.53 3.65 4.01
CA PHE A 472 -23.66 4.75 3.59
C PHE A 472 -24.25 6.15 3.79
N SER A 473 -25.34 6.24 4.55
CA SER A 473 -26.01 7.51 4.87
C SER A 473 -25.75 8.00 6.29
N LEU A 474 -25.03 7.22 7.12
CA LEU A 474 -24.74 7.63 8.50
C LEU A 474 -23.74 8.78 8.55
N ILE A 475 -22.78 8.84 7.63
CA ILE A 475 -21.79 9.92 7.56
C ILE A 475 -22.29 10.94 6.53
N ALA A 476 -22.79 12.07 7.02
CA ALA A 476 -23.24 13.17 6.17
C ALA A 476 -22.05 13.96 5.63
N ASP A 477 -21.91 14.01 4.31
CA ASP A 477 -20.96 14.87 3.61
C ASP A 477 -21.45 16.33 3.61
N GLN A 478 -21.29 16.99 4.75
CA GLN A 478 -21.55 18.43 4.87
C GLN A 478 -20.27 19.27 4.91
N THR A 479 -19.09 18.64 4.79
CA THR A 479 -17.84 19.40 4.72
C THR A 479 -17.82 20.20 3.42
N PRO A 480 -17.77 21.55 3.45
CA PRO A 480 -17.90 22.41 2.27
C PRO A 480 -16.77 22.27 1.23
N GLN A 481 -15.86 21.30 1.41
CA GLN A 481 -14.66 21.15 0.58
C GLN A 481 -14.45 19.74 0.01
N ASN A 482 -15.31 18.74 0.28
CA ASN A 482 -15.09 17.34 -0.16
C ASN A 482 -13.63 16.93 -0.09
N ARG A 483 -13.04 17.16 1.08
CA ARG A 483 -11.62 17.02 1.30
C ARG A 483 -11.33 15.57 1.70
N VAL A 484 -10.38 14.95 1.02
CA VAL A 484 -9.82 13.63 1.39
C VAL A 484 -8.44 13.72 1.97
N ASP A 485 -7.65 14.71 1.58
CA ASP A 485 -6.27 14.85 2.04
C ASP A 485 -6.18 15.76 3.26
N TYR A 486 -5.70 15.22 4.36
CA TYR A 486 -5.50 15.96 5.61
C TYR A 486 -4.03 15.95 5.99
N PHE A 487 -3.54 17.06 6.53
CA PHE A 487 -2.18 17.21 7.03
C PHE A 487 -2.12 17.08 8.55
N GLU A 488 -0.97 16.72 9.07
CA GLU A 488 -0.74 16.69 10.51
C GLU A 488 -1.02 18.06 11.17
N GLY A 489 -1.81 18.06 12.24
CA GLY A 489 -2.27 19.24 12.96
C GLY A 489 -3.64 19.77 12.51
N GLU A 490 -4.17 19.29 11.38
CA GLU A 490 -5.54 19.59 10.97
C GLU A 490 -6.58 18.76 11.73
N VAL A 491 -7.86 19.12 11.58
CA VAL A 491 -8.97 18.40 12.19
C VAL A 491 -9.90 17.89 11.10
N LEU A 492 -10.15 16.60 11.09
CA LEU A 492 -11.22 15.97 10.31
C LEU A 492 -12.54 16.21 11.04
N GLU A 493 -13.46 16.96 10.41
CA GLU A 493 -14.85 17.09 10.84
C GLU A 493 -15.72 16.15 10.00
N ALA A 494 -16.47 15.28 10.65
CA ALA A 494 -17.55 14.50 10.05
C ALA A 494 -18.84 14.73 10.83
N ARG A 495 -19.99 14.59 10.17
CA ARG A 495 -21.31 14.71 10.79
C ARG A 495 -22.10 13.44 10.59
N VAL A 496 -22.91 13.15 11.58
CA VAL A 496 -23.82 12.02 11.62
C VAL A 496 -25.19 12.57 12.02
N PRO A 497 -26.31 12.02 11.49
CA PRO A 497 -27.64 12.42 11.91
C PRO A 497 -27.76 12.44 13.45
N SER A 498 -28.18 13.59 14.00
CA SER A 498 -28.22 13.84 15.44
C SER A 498 -29.21 12.91 16.15
N GLY A 499 -28.92 12.57 17.42
CA GLY A 499 -29.79 11.74 18.26
C GLY A 499 -29.54 10.23 18.20
N SER A 500 -28.46 9.81 17.54
CA SER A 500 -28.13 8.40 17.31
C SER A 500 -27.12 7.87 18.36
N ASP A 501 -27.35 6.67 18.90
CA ASP A 501 -26.43 5.98 19.82
C ASP A 501 -25.28 5.31 19.05
N LEU A 502 -24.57 6.13 18.27
CA LEU A 502 -23.51 5.68 17.38
C LEU A 502 -22.14 5.85 18.03
N ASN A 503 -21.25 4.97 17.62
CA ASN A 503 -19.84 4.97 17.93
C ASN A 503 -19.06 5.16 16.64
N TYR A 504 -17.81 5.55 16.76
CA TYR A 504 -16.92 5.61 15.62
C TYR A 504 -15.55 5.04 15.95
N ALA A 505 -14.90 4.47 14.94
CA ALA A 505 -13.54 3.95 15.04
C ALA A 505 -12.74 4.47 13.86
N MET A 506 -11.50 4.88 14.11
CA MET A 506 -10.58 5.29 13.06
C MET A 506 -9.46 4.28 12.93
N ILE A 507 -9.29 3.76 11.72
CA ILE A 507 -8.26 2.78 11.38
C ILE A 507 -7.30 3.38 10.35
N CYS A 508 -6.02 3.46 10.68
CA CYS A 508 -4.99 4.03 9.81
C CYS A 508 -3.87 3.01 9.53
N ASN A 509 -2.77 3.48 8.94
CA ASN A 509 -1.56 2.69 8.69
C ASN A 509 -1.82 1.46 7.78
N GLY A 510 -2.67 1.65 6.76
CA GLY A 510 -3.04 0.59 5.81
C GLY A 510 -4.07 -0.39 6.37
N GLY A 511 -4.98 0.07 7.24
CA GLY A 511 -6.06 -0.74 7.81
C GLY A 511 -5.62 -1.62 8.99
N ARG A 512 -4.49 -1.28 9.61
CA ARG A 512 -3.82 -2.17 10.54
C ARG A 512 -3.77 -1.67 11.98
N ASP A 513 -3.98 -0.37 12.22
CA ASP A 513 -3.98 0.21 13.57
C ASP A 513 -5.29 0.93 13.84
N ILE A 514 -5.97 0.52 14.92
CA ILE A 514 -7.08 1.28 15.48
C ILE A 514 -6.49 2.45 16.26
N ILE A 515 -6.61 3.65 15.71
CA ILE A 515 -6.04 4.88 16.28
C ILE A 515 -6.91 5.40 17.42
N LEU A 516 -8.22 5.42 17.18
CA LEU A 516 -9.23 5.98 18.08
C LEU A 516 -10.52 5.18 17.98
N VAL A 517 -11.22 5.03 19.10
CA VAL A 517 -12.59 4.53 19.15
C VAL A 517 -13.33 5.34 20.21
N GLU A 518 -14.40 6.02 19.82
CA GLU A 518 -15.16 6.91 20.71
C GLU A 518 -16.66 6.89 20.36
N LYS A 519 -17.47 7.51 21.23
CA LYS A 519 -18.89 7.72 20.98
C LYS A 519 -19.08 8.98 20.14
N VAL A 520 -20.04 8.98 19.22
CA VAL A 520 -20.42 10.19 18.47
C VAL A 520 -21.02 11.21 19.44
N GLY A 521 -20.66 12.50 19.27
CA GLY A 521 -21.21 13.58 20.08
C GLY A 521 -22.73 13.65 19.98
N GLN A 522 -23.40 14.17 21.02
CA GLN A 522 -24.86 14.35 21.00
C GLN A 522 -25.34 15.28 19.87
N ASP A 523 -24.47 16.20 19.43
CA ASP A 523 -24.67 17.09 18.30
C ASP A 523 -24.46 16.39 16.94
N GLY A 524 -24.08 15.11 16.94
CA GLY A 524 -23.77 14.34 15.74
C GLY A 524 -22.40 14.68 15.14
N ARG A 525 -21.56 15.48 15.80
CA ARG A 525 -20.26 15.87 15.26
C ARG A 525 -19.17 14.90 15.69
N ILE A 526 -18.28 14.60 14.76
CA ILE A 526 -17.05 13.84 14.96
C ILE A 526 -15.88 14.77 14.62
N LEU A 527 -15.03 15.05 15.60
CA LEU A 527 -13.87 15.93 15.45
C LEU A 527 -12.60 15.15 15.76
N ILE A 528 -11.80 14.86 14.73
CA ILE A 528 -10.62 14.02 14.86
C ILE A 528 -9.37 14.84 14.52
N PRO A 529 -8.51 15.16 15.50
CA PRO A 529 -7.24 15.81 15.23
C PRO A 529 -6.27 14.84 14.56
N ILE A 530 -5.74 15.25 13.40
CA ILE A 530 -4.78 14.47 12.63
C ILE A 530 -3.40 14.59 13.29
N SER A 531 -2.80 13.43 13.60
CA SER A 531 -1.54 13.35 14.36
C SER A 531 -0.50 12.46 13.68
N ALA A 532 0.78 12.62 14.03
CA ALA A 532 1.88 11.75 13.60
C ALA A 532 1.60 10.24 13.74
N ARG A 533 0.74 9.82 14.67
CA ARG A 533 0.40 8.39 14.88
C ARG A 533 -0.34 7.77 13.71
N MET A 534 -1.01 8.58 12.89
CA MET A 534 -1.77 8.13 11.72
C MET A 534 -0.88 7.82 10.51
N ARG A 535 0.35 8.37 10.50
CA ARG A 535 1.36 8.32 9.42
C ARG A 535 0.81 8.77 8.06
N SER A 536 1.71 9.01 7.10
CA SER A 536 1.26 9.27 5.73
C SER A 536 0.63 8.02 5.11
N GLY A 537 -0.61 8.13 4.64
CA GLY A 537 -1.32 7.02 4.00
C GLY A 537 -2.85 7.05 4.19
N PRO A 538 -3.54 5.98 3.77
CA PRO A 538 -4.99 5.86 3.91
C PRO A 538 -5.40 5.61 5.37
N CYS A 539 -6.47 6.29 5.76
CA CYS A 539 -7.22 6.09 6.99
C CYS A 539 -8.71 5.89 6.67
N VAL A 540 -9.37 5.05 7.45
CA VAL A 540 -10.81 4.80 7.32
C VAL A 540 -11.48 5.16 8.64
N LEU A 541 -12.44 6.08 8.57
CA LEU A 541 -13.38 6.37 9.64
C LEU A 541 -14.56 5.43 9.49
N TYR A 542 -14.81 4.59 10.48
CA TYR A 542 -16.01 3.79 10.60
C TYR A 542 -16.97 4.47 11.58
N VAL A 543 -18.24 4.58 11.23
CA VAL A 543 -19.32 4.95 12.15
C VAL A 543 -20.24 3.76 12.25
N PHE A 544 -20.53 3.32 13.47
CA PHE A 544 -21.26 2.09 13.70
C PHE A 544 -22.09 2.16 14.97
N GLY A 545 -23.19 1.42 15.01
CA GLY A 545 -24.00 1.29 16.21
C GLY A 545 -25.29 0.56 15.94
N LYS A 546 -26.29 0.78 16.81
CA LYS A 546 -27.55 0.04 16.75
C LYS A 546 -28.72 0.99 16.94
N GLU A 547 -29.46 1.24 15.86
CA GLU A 547 -30.81 1.81 15.96
C GLU A 547 -31.88 0.71 16.06
N ASN A 548 -31.69 -0.43 15.36
CA ASN A 548 -32.53 -1.65 15.46
C ASN A 548 -31.80 -2.91 14.99
N GLU A 549 -31.03 -2.79 13.91
CA GLU A 549 -30.03 -3.75 13.44
C GLU A 549 -28.63 -3.10 13.56
N PHE A 550 -27.57 -3.89 13.47
CA PHE A 550 -26.21 -3.33 13.41
C PHE A 550 -26.08 -2.55 12.10
N VAL A 551 -25.71 -1.28 12.20
CA VAL A 551 -25.45 -0.42 11.04
C VAL A 551 -24.00 0.03 11.08
N LEU A 552 -23.39 0.13 9.90
CA LEU A 552 -22.00 0.50 9.68
C LEU A 552 -21.91 1.38 8.45
N ASP A 553 -21.21 2.49 8.61
CA ASP A 553 -20.77 3.35 7.52
C ASP A 553 -19.25 3.52 7.60
N MET A 554 -18.62 3.83 6.47
CA MET A 554 -17.20 4.06 6.39
C MET A 554 -16.85 5.18 5.42
N ARG A 555 -15.89 6.02 5.82
CA ARG A 555 -15.29 7.07 4.99
C ARG A 555 -13.78 6.89 4.89
N LEU A 556 -13.28 6.77 3.68
CA LEU A 556 -11.85 6.75 3.37
C LEU A 556 -11.33 8.19 3.25
N PHE A 557 -10.18 8.46 3.85
CA PHE A 557 -9.44 9.70 3.69
C PHE A 557 -7.93 9.41 3.77
N PHE A 558 -7.11 10.40 3.45
CA PHE A 558 -5.66 10.28 3.38
C PHE A 558 -5.02 11.29 4.31
N VAL A 559 -4.04 10.82 5.06
CA VAL A 559 -3.23 11.65 5.93
C VAL A 559 -1.87 11.86 5.28
N HIS A 560 -1.36 13.08 5.38
CA HIS A 560 -0.03 13.49 4.98
C HIS A 560 0.70 14.04 6.20
N THR A 561 1.57 13.23 6.78
CA THR A 561 2.52 13.69 7.79
C THR A 561 3.74 14.25 7.06
N GLU A 562 3.59 15.43 6.46
CA GLU A 562 4.68 16.11 5.72
C GLU A 562 5.76 16.70 6.64
N ARG A 563 5.52 16.72 7.95
CA ARG A 563 6.57 17.09 8.88
C ARG A 563 7.61 15.98 8.86
N CYS A 564 8.78 16.28 8.27
CA CYS A 564 10.02 15.69 8.76
C CYS A 564 9.97 15.75 10.29
N PRO A 565 10.30 14.66 11.01
CA PRO A 565 10.34 14.71 12.46
C PRO A 565 11.10 15.96 12.90
N ASP A 566 10.72 16.57 14.03
CA ASP A 566 11.35 17.80 14.55
C ASP A 566 12.88 17.66 14.69
N GLN A 567 13.40 16.43 14.63
CA GLN A 567 14.80 16.08 14.46
C GLN A 567 15.25 16.23 12.99
N ARG A 568 15.95 17.34 12.72
CA ARG A 568 16.56 17.61 11.42
C ARG A 568 17.92 16.94 11.35
N VAL A 569 18.03 15.86 10.58
CA VAL A 569 19.34 15.31 10.23
C VAL A 569 19.99 16.21 9.18
N ASN A 570 20.91 17.07 9.61
CA ASN A 570 21.68 17.93 8.72
C ASN A 570 23.01 17.28 8.38
N PHE A 571 23.28 17.16 7.08
CA PHE A 571 24.56 16.68 6.56
C PHE A 571 25.39 17.89 6.13
N HIS A 572 26.47 18.18 6.86
CA HIS A 572 27.42 19.23 6.51
C HIS A 572 28.69 18.61 5.95
N ILE A 573 29.18 19.12 4.82
CA ILE A 573 30.51 18.74 4.33
C ILE A 573 31.49 19.82 4.81
N VAL A 574 32.32 19.46 5.77
CA VAL A 574 33.32 20.36 6.36
C VAL A 574 34.70 19.75 6.12
N TYR A 575 35.52 20.43 5.32
CA TYR A 575 36.86 19.97 4.91
C TYR A 575 36.89 18.55 4.33
N GLY A 576 35.92 18.21 3.47
CA GLY A 576 35.84 16.89 2.83
C GLY A 576 35.36 15.75 3.74
N LYS A 577 34.94 16.04 4.98
CA LYS A 577 34.28 15.08 5.87
C LYS A 577 32.80 15.41 5.97
N VAL A 578 31.96 14.37 5.90
CA VAL A 578 30.52 14.49 6.18
C VAL A 578 30.35 14.51 7.69
N GLN A 579 29.90 15.64 8.24
CA GLN A 579 29.44 15.78 9.61
C GLN A 579 27.92 15.63 9.64
N ILE A 580 27.42 14.82 10.56
CA ILE A 580 25.99 14.61 10.78
C ILE A 580 25.65 15.37 12.07
N ALA A 581 24.76 16.36 11.97
CA ALA A 581 24.13 17.00 13.12
C ALA A 581 22.68 16.53 13.20
N LEU A 582 22.24 16.10 14.38
CA LEU A 582 20.87 15.68 14.68
C LEU A 582 20.06 16.82 15.29
#